data_AF-A0A1J6JDN2-F1
#
_entry.id   AF-A0A1J6JDN2-F1
#
_cell.length_a   1.000
_cell.length_b   1.000
_cell.length_c   1.000
_cell.angle_alpha   90.00
_cell.angle_beta   90.00
_cell.angle_gamma   90.00
#
_symmetry.space_group_name_H-M   'P 1'
#
loop_
_entity.id
_entity.type
_entity.pdbx_description
1 polymer ?
#
loop_
_entity_poly.entity_id
_entity_poly.type
_entity_poly.pdbx_seq_one_letter_code
_entity_poly.pdbx_strand_id
1 'polypeptide(L)'
;MAKFNEVQKKRRAVIAESKRAKHGDPNTRKLKQKAQPLSISGKRKRKLFKKWRREQKEAIEKGVITMQDVEMAVTDAADGKTQDANRTPVKFPMKSSKFKLKHLKKKGKGKRNSNKQATEASADVMVE
;
A
#
# COMPACT_ATOMS: atom_id res chain seq x y z
N MET A 1 -7.01 48.02 -23.72
CA MET A 1 -7.15 46.70 -23.03
C MET A 1 -6.55 46.66 -21.61
N ALA A 2 -5.58 47.50 -21.25
CA ALA A 2 -4.91 47.47 -19.93
C ALA A 2 -5.83 47.78 -18.72
N LYS A 3 -6.73 48.76 -18.86
CA LYS A 3 -7.61 49.23 -17.76
C LYS A 3 -8.54 48.14 -17.21
N PHE A 4 -9.10 47.28 -18.06
CA PHE A 4 -9.95 46.18 -17.63
C PHE A 4 -9.15 45.13 -16.84
N ASN A 5 -7.93 44.82 -17.27
CA ASN A 5 -7.04 43.89 -16.60
C ASN A 5 -6.63 44.41 -15.21
N GLU A 6 -6.40 45.71 -15.06
CA GLU A 6 -6.14 46.35 -13.76
C GLU A 6 -7.34 46.24 -12.82
N VAL A 7 -8.55 46.52 -13.32
CA VAL A 7 -9.79 46.37 -12.54
C VAL A 7 -10.00 44.93 -12.10
N GLN A 8 -9.76 43.95 -12.98
CA GLN A 8 -9.85 42.53 -12.66
C GLN A 8 -8.79 42.10 -11.64
N LYS A 9 -7.55 42.60 -11.75
CA LYS A 9 -6.49 42.35 -10.75
C LYS A 9 -6.90 42.87 -9.37
N LYS A 10 -7.43 44.09 -9.29
CA LYS A 10 -7.93 44.68 -8.03
C LYS A 10 -9.07 43.84 -7.45
N ARG A 11 -10.05 43.45 -8.26
CA ARG A 11 -11.14 42.55 -7.81
C ARG A 11 -10.63 41.23 -7.26
N ARG A 12 -9.67 40.58 -7.95
CA ARG A 12 -9.05 39.33 -7.47
C ARG A 12 -8.32 39.50 -6.14
N ALA A 13 -7.64 40.63 -5.95
CA ALA A 13 -6.95 40.94 -4.70
C ALA A 13 -7.94 41.08 -3.52
N VAL A 14 -9.01 41.86 -3.69
CA VAL A 14 -10.06 42.05 -2.67
C VAL A 14 -10.72 40.72 -2.29
N ILE A 15 -11.01 39.86 -3.27
CA ILE A 15 -11.57 38.53 -3.01
C ILE A 15 -10.58 37.67 -2.23
N ALA A 16 -9.29 37.70 -2.56
CA ALA A 16 -8.27 36.94 -1.85
C ALA A 16 -8.11 37.40 -0.39
N GLU A 17 -8.14 38.71 -0.14
CA GLU A 17 -8.11 39.28 1.21
C GLU A 17 -9.36 38.90 2.02
N SER A 18 -10.54 39.00 1.41
CA SER A 18 -11.79 38.56 2.05
C SER A 18 -11.74 37.08 2.44
N LYS A 19 -11.16 36.22 1.59
CA LYS A 19 -10.97 34.80 1.91
C LYS A 19 -9.98 34.60 3.06
N ARG A 20 -8.87 35.35 3.08
CA ARG A 20 -7.89 35.31 4.18
C ARG A 20 -8.49 35.78 5.50
N ALA A 21 -9.34 36.81 5.49
CA ALA A 21 -10.01 37.30 6.68
C ALA A 21 -11.01 36.28 7.26
N LYS A 22 -11.77 35.60 6.38
CA LYS A 22 -12.80 34.63 6.80
C LYS A 22 -12.26 33.24 7.16
N HIS A 23 -11.22 32.76 6.46
CA HIS A 23 -10.75 31.38 6.54
C HIS A 23 -9.26 31.23 6.84
N GLY A 24 -8.53 32.34 6.92
CA GLY A 24 -7.10 32.32 7.25
C GLY A 24 -6.86 32.13 8.74
N ASP A 25 -5.62 31.80 9.08
CA ASP A 25 -5.20 31.72 10.48
C ASP A 25 -5.25 33.11 11.14
N PRO A 26 -5.74 33.24 12.39
CA PRO A 26 -5.86 34.53 13.06
C PRO A 26 -4.52 35.30 13.17
N ASN A 27 -3.42 34.57 13.43
CA ASN A 27 -2.11 35.17 13.64
C ASN A 27 -1.38 35.48 12.33
N THR A 28 -1.48 34.62 11.32
CA THR A 28 -0.71 34.77 10.06
C THR A 28 -1.52 35.36 8.91
N ARG A 29 -2.86 35.38 9.03
CA ARG A 29 -3.83 35.75 7.99
C ARG A 29 -3.64 34.98 6.67
N LYS A 30 -2.90 33.87 6.68
CA LYS A 30 -2.69 33.01 5.51
C LYS A 30 -3.74 31.90 5.51
N LEU A 31 -4.17 31.51 4.32
CA LEU A 31 -5.01 30.32 4.15
C LEU A 31 -4.17 29.07 4.37
N LYS A 32 -4.68 28.11 5.16
CA LYS A 32 -4.01 26.81 5.35
C LYS A 32 -3.91 26.07 4.02
N GLN A 33 -2.70 25.71 3.63
CA GLN A 33 -2.48 24.78 2.52
C GLN A 33 -2.69 23.36 3.03
N LYS A 34 -3.72 22.68 2.52
CA LYS A 34 -3.89 21.25 2.79
C LYS A 34 -2.83 20.50 1.99
N ALA A 35 -1.95 19.78 2.68
CA ALA A 35 -1.05 18.85 2.03
C ALA A 35 -1.88 17.84 1.23
N GLN A 36 -1.60 17.71 -0.07
CA GLN A 36 -2.27 16.70 -0.88
C GLN A 36 -1.87 15.33 -0.36
N PRO A 37 -2.82 14.41 -0.10
CA PRO A 37 -2.48 13.07 0.31
C PRO A 37 -1.70 12.40 -0.82
N LEU A 38 -0.41 12.15 -0.61
CA LEU A 38 0.43 11.46 -1.56
C LEU A 38 -0.03 10.00 -1.63
N SER A 39 -0.61 9.60 -2.76
CA SER A 39 -1.06 8.23 -2.96
C SER A 39 0.16 7.30 -3.11
N ILE A 40 0.34 6.42 -2.14
CA ILE A 40 1.41 5.41 -2.17
C ILE A 40 0.97 4.26 -3.08
N SER A 41 1.78 3.93 -4.09
CA SER A 41 1.51 2.79 -4.98
C SER A 41 1.44 1.46 -4.21
N GLY A 42 0.65 0.50 -4.70
CA GLY A 42 0.52 -0.81 -4.07
C GLY A 42 1.85 -1.55 -3.92
N LYS A 43 2.76 -1.39 -4.90
CA LYS A 43 4.13 -1.92 -4.84
C LYS A 43 4.92 -1.31 -3.69
N ARG A 44 4.83 0.01 -3.50
CA ARG A 44 5.51 0.71 -2.39
C ARG A 44 4.91 0.32 -1.04
N LYS A 45 3.58 0.18 -0.93
CA LYS A 45 2.94 -0.39 0.26
C LYS A 45 3.48 -1.78 0.59
N ARG A 46 3.53 -2.69 -0.40
CA ARG A 46 4.08 -4.05 -0.22
C ARG A 46 5.55 -4.04 0.21
N LYS A 47 6.37 -3.14 -0.33
CA LYS A 47 7.77 -2.99 0.10
C LYS A 47 7.88 -2.50 1.54
N LEU A 48 7.09 -1.49 1.93
CA LEU A 48 7.06 -0.98 3.30
C LEU A 48 6.61 -2.07 4.28
N PHE A 49 5.56 -2.83 3.98
CA PHE A 49 5.13 -3.96 4.82
C PHE A 49 6.18 -5.07 4.93
N LYS A 50 6.95 -5.33 3.86
CA LYS A 50 8.05 -6.30 3.92
C LYS A 50 9.22 -5.78 4.77
N LYS A 51 9.57 -4.49 4.63
CA LYS A 51 10.60 -3.85 5.44
C LYS A 51 10.22 -3.88 6.92
N TRP A 52 9.00 -3.45 7.23
CA TRP A 52 8.45 -3.48 8.59
C TRP A 52 8.50 -4.88 9.20
N ARG A 53 8.07 -5.92 8.48
CA ARG A 53 8.17 -7.31 8.99
C ARG A 53 9.60 -7.78 9.25
N ARG A 54 10.58 -7.31 8.46
CA ARG A 54 11.99 -7.64 8.71
C ARG A 54 12.50 -6.91 9.95
N GLU A 55 12.18 -5.63 10.09
CA GLU A 55 12.55 -4.83 11.27
C GLU A 55 11.95 -5.42 12.56
N GLN A 56 10.69 -5.87 12.53
CA GLN A 56 10.07 -6.58 13.65
C GLN A 56 10.80 -7.88 13.99
N LYS A 57 11.17 -8.67 12.98
CA LYS A 57 11.93 -9.90 13.19
C LYS A 57 13.32 -9.62 13.77
N GLU A 58 14.02 -8.62 13.25
CA GLU A 58 15.33 -8.19 13.77
C GLU A 58 15.22 -7.64 15.20
N ALA A 59 14.13 -6.95 15.54
CA ALA A 59 13.90 -6.47 16.90
C ALA A 59 13.66 -7.62 17.89
N ILE A 60 12.95 -8.67 17.47
CA ILE A 60 12.80 -9.90 18.28
C ILE A 60 14.15 -10.61 18.44
N GLU A 61 14.92 -10.76 17.36
CA GLU A 61 16.24 -11.42 17.39
C GLU A 61 17.24 -10.67 18.28
N LYS A 62 17.20 -9.33 18.28
CA LYS A 62 18.00 -8.48 19.16
C LYS A 62 17.47 -8.42 20.60
N GLY A 63 16.34 -9.07 20.90
CA GLY A 63 15.71 -9.04 22.22
C GLY A 63 15.10 -7.70 22.61
N VAL A 64 14.93 -6.77 21.67
CA VAL A 64 14.27 -5.46 21.89
C VAL A 64 12.77 -5.62 22.07
N ILE A 65 12.18 -6.67 21.48
CA ILE A 65 10.79 -7.06 21.67
C ILE A 65 10.80 -8.46 22.28
N THR A 66 10.36 -8.56 23.53
CA THR A 66 10.19 -9.82 24.24
C THR A 66 8.73 -10.30 24.14
N MET A 67 8.49 -11.59 24.38
CA MET A 67 7.13 -12.13 24.40
C MET A 67 6.22 -11.41 25.40
N GLN A 68 6.77 -10.91 26.52
CA GLN A 68 6.05 -10.12 27.50
C GLN A 68 5.58 -8.77 26.93
N ASP A 69 6.40 -8.10 26.13
CA ASP A 69 6.00 -6.85 25.47
C ASP A 69 4.85 -7.06 24.49
N VAL A 70 4.82 -8.22 23.83
CA VAL A 70 3.71 -8.61 22.95
C VAL A 70 2.44 -8.87 23.75
N GLU A 71 2.53 -9.59 24.88
CA GLU A 71 1.40 -9.84 25.78
C GLU A 71 0.84 -8.55 26.39
N MET A 72 1.72 -7.63 26.82
CA MET A 72 1.30 -6.32 27.31
C MET A 72 0.66 -5.47 26.21
N ALA A 73 1.20 -5.47 24.99
CA ALA A 73 0.58 -4.76 23.88
C ALA A 73 -0.81 -5.35 23.48
N VAL A 74 -0.99 -6.66 23.61
CA VAL A 74 -2.27 -7.33 23.31
C VAL A 74 -3.30 -7.06 24.41
N THR A 75 -2.89 -7.06 25.68
CA THR A 75 -3.76 -6.71 26.80
C THR A 75 -4.14 -5.23 26.78
N ASP A 76 -3.19 -4.33 26.55
CA ASP A 76 -3.47 -2.89 26.35
C ASP A 76 -4.39 -2.62 25.15
N ALA A 77 -4.26 -3.39 24.06
CA ALA A 77 -5.16 -3.30 22.91
C ALA A 77 -6.55 -3.91 23.18
N ALA A 78 -6.65 -4.85 24.11
CA ALA A 78 -7.93 -5.45 24.54
C ALA A 78 -8.65 -4.56 25.56
N ASP A 79 -7.91 -3.95 26.48
CA ASP A 79 -8.41 -3.08 27.53
C ASP A 79 -8.61 -1.63 27.05
N GLY A 80 -7.93 -1.26 25.96
CA GLY A 80 -8.03 0.04 25.29
C GLY A 80 -8.71 -0.03 23.93
N LYS A 81 -10.05 0.07 23.94
CA LYS A 81 -10.94 0.48 22.81
C LYS A 81 -11.57 -0.65 21.98
N THR A 82 -12.77 -1.00 22.42
CA THR A 82 -13.98 -1.31 21.62
C THR A 82 -13.93 -0.98 20.12
N GLN A 83 -14.51 -1.90 19.33
CA GLN A 83 -15.00 -1.80 17.95
C GLN A 83 -14.15 -2.49 16.88
N ASP A 84 -14.22 -3.83 16.79
CA ASP A 84 -14.32 -4.50 15.48
C ASP A 84 -14.81 -5.97 15.58
N ALA A 85 -15.68 -6.28 16.55
CA ALA A 85 -16.22 -7.63 16.74
C ALA A 85 -17.48 -7.95 15.90
N ASN A 86 -17.88 -7.10 14.96
CA ASN A 86 -19.07 -7.33 14.12
C ASN A 86 -18.77 -7.17 12.63
N ARG A 87 -17.81 -7.95 12.10
CA ARG A 87 -17.65 -8.10 10.65
C ARG A 87 -18.69 -9.08 10.12
N THR A 88 -19.84 -8.57 9.68
CA THR A 88 -20.80 -9.38 8.92
C THR A 88 -20.13 -9.84 7.60
N PRO A 89 -20.26 -11.12 7.20
CA PRO A 89 -19.68 -11.59 5.95
C PRO A 89 -20.38 -10.90 4.79
N VAL A 90 -19.63 -10.08 4.04
CA VAL A 90 -20.13 -9.40 2.83
C VAL A 90 -20.45 -10.46 1.78
N LYS A 91 -21.75 -10.72 1.58
CA LYS A 91 -22.24 -11.59 0.51
C LYS A 91 -22.10 -10.85 -0.82
N PHE A 92 -21.05 -11.16 -1.58
CA PHE A 92 -20.90 -10.65 -2.94
C PHE A 92 -21.85 -11.42 -3.87
N PRO A 93 -22.83 -10.75 -4.53
CA PRO A 93 -23.61 -11.42 -5.56
C PRO A 93 -22.72 -11.65 -6.80
N MET A 94 -22.21 -12.87 -6.96
CA MET A 94 -21.60 -13.31 -8.21
C MET A 94 -22.71 -13.41 -9.27
N LYS A 95 -22.90 -12.35 -10.05
CA LYS A 95 -23.58 -12.47 -11.34
C LYS A 95 -22.65 -13.31 -12.23
N SER A 96 -23.11 -14.48 -12.66
CA SER A 96 -22.37 -15.37 -13.55
C SER A 96 -22.10 -14.68 -14.89
N SER A 97 -20.99 -13.93 -14.98
CA SER A 97 -20.50 -13.45 -16.26
C SER A 97 -19.97 -14.67 -17.01
N LYS A 98 -20.72 -15.11 -18.02
CA LYS A 98 -20.32 -16.15 -18.98
C LYS A 98 -18.99 -15.74 -19.62
N PHE A 99 -17.87 -16.14 -19.01
CA PHE A 99 -16.55 -15.99 -19.59
C PHE A 99 -16.49 -16.91 -20.81
N LYS A 100 -16.73 -16.36 -21.99
CA LYS A 100 -16.43 -17.03 -23.26
C LYS A 100 -14.90 -17.10 -23.38
N LEU A 101 -14.33 -18.18 -22.86
CA LEU A 101 -12.92 -18.53 -23.08
C LEU A 101 -12.73 -18.74 -24.58
N LYS A 102 -12.18 -17.75 -25.29
CA LYS A 102 -11.75 -17.94 -26.67
C LYS A 102 -10.62 -18.97 -26.63
N HIS A 103 -10.90 -20.19 -27.05
CA HIS A 103 -9.90 -21.25 -27.19
C HIS A 103 -8.79 -20.76 -28.13
N LEU A 104 -7.61 -20.51 -27.56
CA LEU A 104 -6.38 -20.37 -28.34
C LEU A 104 -6.18 -21.68 -29.10
N LYS A 105 -6.34 -21.64 -30.43
CA LYS A 105 -6.08 -22.78 -31.30
C LYS A 105 -4.60 -23.17 -31.17
N LYS A 106 -4.31 -24.21 -30.39
CA LYS A 106 -3.01 -24.88 -30.41
C LYS A 106 -2.90 -25.66 -31.73
N LYS A 107 -2.14 -25.14 -32.70
CA LYS A 107 -1.59 -25.95 -33.78
C LYS A 107 -0.43 -26.77 -33.19
N GLY A 108 -0.61 -28.09 -33.08
CA GLY A 108 0.45 -29.01 -32.68
C GLY A 108 1.32 -29.43 -33.86
N LYS A 109 2.60 -29.72 -33.59
CA LYS A 109 3.28 -31.01 -33.83
C LYS A 109 4.80 -30.82 -33.77
N GLY A 110 5.47 -31.70 -33.03
CA GLY A 110 6.92 -31.80 -33.00
C GLY A 110 7.40 -32.80 -31.94
N LYS A 111 6.92 -34.05 -31.99
CA LYS A 111 7.57 -35.17 -31.29
C LYS A 111 8.95 -35.37 -31.92
N ARG A 112 10.02 -35.26 -31.13
CA ARG A 112 11.28 -35.96 -31.39
C ARG A 112 11.81 -36.51 -30.07
N ASN A 113 11.76 -37.84 -29.98
CA ASN A 113 12.42 -38.62 -28.95
C ASN A 113 13.94 -38.52 -29.16
N SER A 114 14.70 -38.31 -28.08
CA SER A 114 16.06 -38.83 -27.99
C SER A 114 16.35 -39.17 -26.53
N ASN A 115 16.12 -40.45 -26.27
CA ASN A 115 16.61 -41.26 -25.17
C ASN A 115 18.07 -40.94 -24.81
N LYS A 116 18.36 -40.55 -23.56
CA LYS A 116 19.60 -40.92 -22.86
C LYS A 116 19.29 -41.13 -21.38
N GLN A 117 19.67 -42.32 -20.92
CA GLN A 117 19.35 -42.94 -19.64
C GLN A 117 20.02 -42.24 -18.46
N ALA A 118 19.41 -42.43 -17.29
CA ALA A 118 19.98 -42.21 -15.98
C ALA A 118 21.25 -43.06 -15.80
N THR A 119 22.26 -42.48 -15.16
CA THR A 119 23.31 -43.21 -14.44
C THR A 119 23.49 -42.57 -13.07
N GLU A 120 23.59 -43.46 -12.09
CA GLU A 120 23.54 -43.21 -10.66
C GLU A 120 24.85 -42.62 -10.11
N ALA A 121 24.70 -42.08 -8.91
CA ALA A 121 25.65 -41.70 -7.87
C ALA A 121 27.14 -42.11 -8.00
N SER A 122 28.01 -41.17 -7.66
CA SER A 122 29.17 -41.45 -6.82
C SER A 122 29.36 -40.29 -5.84
N ALA A 123 29.22 -40.61 -4.56
CA ALA A 123 29.61 -39.76 -3.45
C ALA A 123 31.14 -39.78 -3.35
N ASP A 124 31.77 -38.63 -3.12
CA ASP A 124 33.03 -38.61 -2.40
C ASP A 124 33.21 -37.31 -1.62
N VAL A 125 33.75 -37.51 -0.42
CA VAL A 125 34.06 -36.57 0.65
C VAL A 125 35.49 -36.12 0.44
N MET A 126 35.80 -34.83 0.50
CA MET A 126 37.11 -34.40 1.03
C MET A 126 37.05 -32.99 1.61
N VAL A 127 37.65 -32.90 2.79
CA VAL A 127 37.87 -31.78 3.68
C VAL A 127 39.12 -31.00 3.23
N GLU A 128 39.04 -29.67 3.21
CA GLU A 128 39.88 -28.71 3.95
C GLU A 128 39.35 -27.27 3.75
#